data_AF-A0A7V3DXF9-F1
#
_entry.id   AF-A0A7V3DXF9-F1
#
_cell.length_a   1.000
_cell.length_b   1.000
_cell.length_c   1.000
_cell.angle_alpha   90.00
_cell.angle_beta   90.00
_cell.angle_gamma   90.00
#
_symmetry.space_group_name_H-M   'P 1'
#
loop_
_entity.id
_entity.type
_entity.pdbx_description
1 polymer ?
#
loop_
_entity_poly.entity_id
_entity_poly.type
_entity_poly.pdbx_seq_one_letter_code
_entity_poly.pdbx_strand_id
1 'polypeptide(L)' 'MDETYRRLCERQKRTAVLSSVGAVLHWDQETNMPKAAAAHRAEQSALLAGLTHDWATDPEVGRLLSELEDGGIAQELRE' A
#
# COMPACT_ATOMS: atom_id res chain seq x y z
N MET A 1 6.39 -21.34 -5.60
CA MET A 1 6.10 -20.00 -5.07
C MET A 1 5.92 -20.15 -3.58
N ASP A 2 6.93 -19.71 -2.83
CA ASP A 2 6.93 -19.70 -1.37
C ASP A 2 5.65 -19.03 -0.80
N GLU A 3 5.11 -19.60 0.27
CA GLU A 3 3.86 -19.15 0.90
C GLU A 3 4.02 -17.73 1.47
N THR A 4 5.14 -17.47 2.11
CA THR A 4 5.45 -16.21 2.78
C THR A 4 5.58 -15.08 1.75
N TYR A 5 6.23 -15.36 0.62
CA TYR A 5 6.28 -14.42 -0.52
C TYR A 5 4.89 -14.08 -1.04
N ARG A 6 4.01 -15.08 -1.19
CA ARG A 6 2.65 -14.84 -1.69
C ARG A 6 1.83 -13.98 -0.74
N ARG A 7 1.91 -14.25 0.58
CA ARG A 7 1.27 -13.45 1.62
C ARG A 7 1.76 -12.00 1.60
N LEU A 8 3.06 -11.77 1.43
CA LEU A 8 3.62 -10.43 1.28
C LEU A 8 3.06 -9.72 0.04
N CYS A 9 3.04 -10.40 -1.12
CA CYS A 9 2.48 -9.84 -2.35
C CYS A 9 0.99 -9.48 -2.22
N GLU A 10 0.19 -10.32 -1.56
CA GLU A 10 -1.23 -10.05 -1.32
C GLU A 10 -1.44 -8.80 -0.47
N ARG A 11 -0.64 -8.63 0.60
CA ARG A 11 -0.67 -7.42 1.43
C ARG A 11 -0.26 -6.19 0.63
N GLN A 12 0.84 -6.27 -0.12
CA GLN A 12 1.30 -5.15 -0.95
C GLN A 12 0.26 -4.78 -2.02
N LYS A 13 -0.41 -5.76 -2.63
CA LYS A 13 -1.47 -5.52 -3.61
C LYS A 13 -2.63 -4.75 -3.00
N ARG A 14 -3.04 -5.04 -1.76
CA ARG A 14 -4.09 -4.30 -1.06
C ARG A 14 -3.70 -2.84 -0.85
N THR A 15 -2.49 -2.58 -0.38
CA THR A 15 -1.96 -1.21 -0.23
C THR A 15 -1.91 -0.48 -1.58
N ALA A 16 -1.47 -1.16 -2.64
CA ALA A 16 -1.39 -0.58 -3.98
C ALA A 16 -2.77 -0.21 -4.56
N VAL A 17 -3.81 -1.02 -4.31
CA VAL A 17 -5.19 -0.68 -4.70
C VAL A 17 -5.66 0.58 -3.97
N LEU A 18 -5.36 0.72 -2.69
CA LEU A 18 -5.74 1.90 -1.92
C LEU A 18 -5.02 3.17 -2.43
N SER A 19 -3.73 3.08 -2.73
CA SER A 19 -2.98 4.16 -3.38
C SER A 19 -3.57 4.53 -4.74
N SER A 20 -4.03 3.55 -5.52
CA SER A 20 -4.70 3.78 -6.81
C SER A 20 -6.01 4.56 -6.66
N VAL A 21 -6.81 4.27 -5.63
CA VAL A 21 -8.00 5.06 -5.30
C VAL A 21 -7.63 6.52 -5.02
N GLY A 22 -6.57 6.75 -4.24
CA GLY A 22 -6.04 8.08 -3.98
C GLY A 22 -5.62 8.82 -5.26
N ALA A 23 -4.98 8.12 -6.20
CA ALA A 23 -4.58 8.70 -7.48
C ALA A 23 -5.78 9.13 -8.34
N VAL A 24 -6.85 8.34 -8.38
CA VAL A 24 -8.08 8.70 -9.10
C VAL A 24 -8.75 9.92 -8.47
N LEU A 25 -8.83 9.98 -7.13
CA LEU A 25 -9.38 11.15 -6.44
C LEU A 25 -8.54 12.40 -6.64
N HIS A 26 -7.22 12.27 -6.70
CA HIS A 26 -6.35 13.40 -7.01
C HIS A 26 -6.59 13.91 -8.43
N TRP A 27 -6.64 13.01 -9.42
CA TRP A 27 -6.97 13.39 -10.79
C TRP A 27 -8.34 14.09 -10.90
N ASP A 28 -9.36 13.56 -10.23
CA ASP A 28 -10.69 14.16 -10.20
C ASP A 28 -10.67 15.58 -9.61
N GLN A 29 -9.86 15.80 -8.57
CA GLN A 29 -9.70 17.10 -7.92
C GLN A 29 -9.25 18.18 -8.90
N GLU A 30 -8.31 17.82 -9.77
CA GLU A 30 -7.67 18.75 -10.71
C GLU A 30 -8.47 18.92 -12.02
N THR A 31 -9.40 18.01 -12.32
CA THR A 31 -10.07 17.98 -13.64
C THR A 31 -11.56 18.28 -13.60
N ASN A 32 -12.30 17.74 -12.62
CA ASN A 32 -13.77 17.74 -12.64
C ASN A 32 -14.41 18.17 -11.32
N MET A 33 -13.67 18.15 -10.20
CA MET A 33 -14.24 18.38 -8.88
C MET A 33 -14.78 19.81 -8.72
N PRO A 34 -16.04 20.00 -8.26
CA PRO A 34 -16.56 21.33 -7.97
C PRO A 34 -15.86 21.94 -6.76
N LYS A 35 -15.60 23.25 -6.80
CA LYS A 35 -14.89 23.98 -5.71
C LYS A 35 -15.50 23.77 -4.32
N ALA A 36 -16.82 23.64 -4.23
CA ALA A 36 -17.53 23.42 -2.97
C ALA A 36 -17.20 22.06 -2.30
N ALA A 37 -16.65 21.09 -3.04
CA ALA A 37 -16.28 19.78 -2.51
C ALA A 37 -14.87 19.76 -1.87
N ALA A 38 -14.12 20.87 -1.90
CA ALA A 38 -12.72 20.92 -1.44
C ALA A 38 -12.53 20.44 0.01
N ALA A 39 -13.41 20.82 0.94
CA ALA A 39 -13.33 20.39 2.33
C ALA A 39 -13.49 18.87 2.47
N HIS A 40 -14.50 18.29 1.81
CA HIS A 40 -14.71 16.84 1.86
C HIS A 40 -13.57 16.07 1.15
N ARG A 41 -13.06 16.58 0.03
CA ARG A 41 -11.90 15.97 -0.65
C ARG A 41 -10.67 15.96 0.24
N ALA A 42 -10.41 17.03 0.99
CA ALA A 42 -9.31 17.07 1.95
C ALA A 42 -9.43 15.98 3.04
N GLU A 43 -10.64 15.77 3.57
CA GLU A 43 -10.91 14.69 4.53
C GLU A 43 -10.69 13.30 3.92
N GLN A 44 -11.18 13.07 2.69
CA GLN A 44 -10.97 11.82 1.96
C GLN A 44 -9.48 11.54 1.75
N SER A 45 -8.71 12.54 1.30
CA SER A 45 -7.28 12.43 1.08
C SER A 45 -6.51 12.14 2.37
N ALA A 46 -6.84 12.83 3.47
CA ALA A 46 -6.22 12.60 4.77
C ALA A 46 -6.48 11.17 5.29
N LEU A 47 -7.73 10.70 5.21
CA LEU A 47 -8.10 9.36 5.62
C LEU A 47 -7.38 8.29 4.78
N LEU A 48 -7.38 8.44 3.45
CA LEU A 48 -6.69 7.50 2.57
C LEU A 48 -5.18 7.47 2.81
N ALA A 49 -4.55 8.62 3.03
CA ALA A 49 -3.14 8.70 3.36
C ALA A 49 -2.82 7.95 4.67
N GLY A 50 -3.62 8.16 5.73
CA GLY A 50 -3.49 7.44 7.00
C GLY A 50 -3.61 5.92 6.82
N LEU A 51 -4.69 5.46 6.19
CA LEU A 51 -4.91 4.03 5.95
C LEU A 51 -3.83 3.39 5.08
N THR A 52 -3.36 4.11 4.05
CA THR A 52 -2.28 3.62 3.18
C THR A 52 -0.98 3.49 3.95
N HIS A 53 -0.67 4.46 4.80
CA HIS A 53 0.49 4.41 5.69
C HIS A 53 0.39 3.23 6.66
N ASP A 54 -0.71 3.12 7.40
CA ASP A 54 -0.93 2.05 8.40
C ASP A 54 -0.76 0.66 7.78
N TRP A 55 -1.28 0.44 6.57
CA TRP A 55 -1.15 -0.85 5.89
C TRP A 55 0.25 -1.12 5.36
N ALA A 56 0.94 -0.07 4.88
CA ALA A 56 2.31 -0.17 4.39
C ALA A 56 3.31 -0.43 5.54
N THR A 57 3.04 0.11 6.73
CA THR A 57 3.91 0.00 7.91
C THR A 57 3.43 -1.01 8.94
N ASP A 58 2.45 -1.86 8.59
CA ASP A 58 1.98 -2.92 9.48
C ASP A 58 3.16 -3.84 9.86
N PRO A 59 3.40 -4.09 11.16
CA PRO A 59 4.51 -4.95 11.63
C PRO A 59 4.57 -6.32 10.96
N GLU A 60 3.43 -6.87 10.50
CA GLU A 60 3.39 -8.13 9.76
C GLU A 60 4.18 -8.07 8.45
N VAL A 61 4.24 -6.91 7.79
CA VAL A 61 5.08 -6.72 6.58
C VAL A 61 6.54 -6.94 6.93
N GLY A 62 7.01 -6.37 8.03
CA GLY A 62 8.38 -6.58 8.54
C GLY A 62 8.64 -8.05 8.88
N ARG A 63 7.70 -8.70 9.57
CA ARG A 63 7.81 -10.13 9.92
C ARG A 63 7.94 -11.03 8.68
N LEU A 64 7.11 -10.80 7.66
CA LEU A 64 7.15 -11.55 6.40
C LEU A 64 8.44 -11.31 5.62
N LEU A 65 8.96 -10.08 5.62
CA LEU A 65 10.24 -9.75 5.00
C LEU A 65 11.40 -10.48 5.68
N SER A 66 11.49 -10.43 7.02
CA SER A 66 12.52 -11.14 7.76
C SER A 66 12.45 -12.66 7.54
N GLU A 67 11.25 -13.23 7.51
CA GLU A 67 11.07 -14.66 7.22
C GLU A 67 11.56 -15.05 5.82
N LEU A 68 11.44 -14.17 4.82
CA LEU A 68 11.98 -14.38 3.47
C LEU A 68 13.50 -14.18 3.38
N GLU A 69 14.06 -13.27 4.17
CA GLU A 69 15.50 -13.05 4.28
C GLU A 69 16.20 -14.24 4.93
N ASP A 70 15.54 -14.88 5.90
CA ASP A 70 16.02 -16.09 6.58
C ASP A 70 15.71 -17.36 5.77
N GLY A 71 14.59 -17.37 5.03
CA GLY A 71 14.07 -18.50 4.26
C GLY A 71 14.44 -18.48 2.79
N GLY A 72 15.58 -19.07 2.43
CA GLY A 72 15.84 -19.64 1.10
C GLY A 72 16.19 -18.66 -0.04
N ILE A 73 15.43 -17.57 -0.26
CA ILE A 73 15.69 -16.66 -1.40
C ILE A 73 17.03 -15.95 -1.23
N ALA A 74 17.34 -15.49 -0.03
CA ALA A 74 18.62 -14.86 0.25
C ALA A 74 19.77 -15.89 0.32
N GLN A 75 19.48 -17.17 0.48
CA GLN A 75 20.49 -18.24 0.45
C GLN A 75 20.82 -18.65 -1.00
N GLU A 76 19.83 -18.72 -1.89
CA GLU A 76 20.01 -18.92 -3.34
C GLU A 76 20.72 -17.75 -4.04
N LEU A 77 20.56 -16.50 -3.56
CA LEU A 77 21.26 -15.32 -4.12
C LEU A 77 22.70 -15.15 -3.56
N ARG A 78 23.06 -15.88 -2.50
CA ARG A 78 24.39 -15.84 -1.87
C ARG A 78 25.36 -16.92 -2.42
N GLU A 79 24.87 -17.79 -3.30
CA GLU A 79 25.65 -18.78 -4.07
C GLU A 79 25.83 -18.32 -5.53
#